data_AF-A0A821KMB3-F1
#
_entry.id   AF-A0A821KMB3-F1
#
_cell.length_a   1.000
_cell.length_b   1.000
_cell.length_c   1.000
_cell.angle_alpha   90.00
_cell.angle_beta   90.00
_cell.angle_gamma   90.00
#
_symmetry.space_group_name_H-M   'P 1'
#
loop_
_entity.id
_entity.type
_entity.pdbx_description
1 polymer ?
#
loop_
_entity_poly.entity_id
_entity_poly.type
_entity_poly.pdbx_seq_one_letter_code
_entity_poly.pdbx_strand_id
1 'polypeptide(L)'
;MKEDPEEIVLLRAFRDMNIPKFIYDDVNLFLTLLNDLFPNIHCPEISYENLNRIIKEILIKQQYILVSEQIEKIIQLYETMMTRHSTMLVGPTR
;
A
#
# COMPACT_ATOMS: atom_id res chain seq x y z
N MET A 1 17.39 -12.45 -18.38
CA MET A 1 15.97 -12.85 -18.39
C MET A 1 15.18 -11.57 -18.41
N LYS A 2 14.31 -11.38 -19.41
CA LYS A 2 13.45 -10.21 -19.51
C LYS A 2 12.29 -10.50 -18.57
N GLU A 3 12.13 -9.74 -17.49
CA GLU A 3 10.91 -9.81 -16.68
C GLU A 3 9.74 -9.48 -17.62
N ASP A 4 8.72 -10.34 -17.65
CA ASP A 4 7.56 -10.09 -18.50
C ASP A 4 6.80 -8.89 -17.92
N PRO A 5 6.63 -7.79 -18.67
CA PRO A 5 5.90 -6.63 -18.18
C PRO A 5 4.48 -6.98 -17.72
N GLU A 6 3.85 -8.03 -18.26
CA GLU A 6 2.53 -8.49 -17.84
C GLU A 6 2.56 -9.12 -16.43
N GLU A 7 3.58 -9.91 -16.11
CA GLU A 7 3.74 -10.53 -14.79
C GLU A 7 3.96 -9.47 -13.69
N ILE A 8 4.76 -8.44 -13.96
CA ILE A 8 4.95 -7.32 -13.03
C ILE A 8 3.63 -6.57 -12.77
N VAL A 9 2.85 -6.35 -13.84
CA VAL A 9 1.54 -5.68 -13.73
C VAL A 9 0.56 -6.52 -12.92
N LEU A 10 0.50 -7.84 -13.17
CA LEU A 10 -0.33 -8.76 -12.41
C LEU A 10 0.07 -8.80 -10.93
N LEU A 11 1.37 -8.96 -10.65
CA LEU A 11 1.93 -8.98 -9.30
C LEU A 11 1.54 -7.71 -8.53
N ARG A 12 1.73 -6.55 -9.16
CA ARG A 12 1.36 -5.25 -8.59
C ARG A 12 -0.15 -5.15 -8.34
N ALA A 13 -0.97 -5.53 -9.31
CA ALA A 13 -2.42 -5.49 -9.19
C ALA A 13 -2.92 -6.38 -8.04
N PHE A 14 -2.41 -7.60 -7.91
CA PHE A 14 -2.76 -8.49 -6.80
C PHE A 14 -2.32 -7.93 -5.46
N ARG A 15 -1.11 -7.39 -5.36
CA ARG A 15 -0.58 -6.84 -4.12
C ARG A 15 -1.39 -5.62 -3.66
N ASP A 16 -1.48 -4.60 -4.51
CA ASP A 16 -1.99 -3.29 -4.14
C ASP A 16 -3.52 -3.31 -3.91
N MET A 17 -4.26 -4.20 -4.60
CA MET A 17 -5.70 -4.35 -4.37
C MET A 17 -6.05 -5.05 -3.04
N ASN A 18 -5.12 -5.81 -2.43
CA ASN A 18 -5.44 -6.69 -1.32
C ASN A 18 -4.79 -6.26 0.00
N ILE A 19 -3.56 -5.73 -0.02
CA ILE A 19 -2.87 -5.26 1.21
C ILE A 19 -3.74 -4.33 2.07
N PRO A 20 -4.47 -3.33 1.53
CA PRO A 20 -5.27 -2.42 2.35
C PRO A 20 -6.41 -3.09 3.13
N LYS A 21 -6.82 -4.30 2.73
CA LYS A 21 -7.96 -5.05 3.29
C LYS A 21 -7.56 -6.05 4.36
N PHE A 22 -6.28 -6.39 4.46
CA PHE A 22 -5.81 -7.44 5.36
C PHE A 22 -5.52 -6.91 6.76
N ILE A 23 -5.71 -7.79 7.74
CA ILE A 23 -5.14 -7.63 9.07
C ILE A 23 -3.63 -7.91 9.03
N TYR A 24 -2.90 -7.43 10.04
CA TYR A 24 -1.44 -7.51 10.08
C TYR A 24 -0.90 -8.93 9.87
N ASP A 25 -1.50 -9.93 10.53
CA ASP A 25 -1.06 -11.32 10.45
C ASP A 25 -1.22 -11.92 9.03
N ASP A 26 -2.28 -11.50 8.31
CA ASP A 26 -2.59 -12.00 6.97
C ASP A 26 -1.67 -11.42 5.89
N VAL A 27 -1.12 -10.21 6.10
CA VAL A 27 -0.23 -9.55 5.12
C VAL A 27 1.02 -10.40 4.86
N ASN A 28 1.66 -10.90 5.93
CA ASN A 28 2.88 -11.70 5.79
C ASN A 28 2.61 -13.04 5.10
N LEU A 29 1.49 -13.68 5.42
CA LEU A 29 1.08 -14.92 4.76
C LEU A 29 0.80 -14.68 3.27
N PHE A 30 0.08 -13.62 2.95
CA PHE A 30 -0.22 -13.23 1.58
C PHE A 30 1.05 -12.95 0.76
N LEU A 31 2.01 -12.20 1.30
CA LEU A 31 3.27 -11.90 0.62
C LEU A 31 4.10 -13.17 0.36
N THR A 32 4.06 -14.14 1.28
CA THR A 32 4.72 -15.44 1.09
C THR A 32 4.08 -16.21 -0.07
N LEU A 33 2.75 -16.31 -0.10
CA LEU A 33 2.03 -16.95 -1.20
C LEU A 33 2.26 -16.24 -2.55
N LEU A 34 2.33 -14.91 -2.53
CA LEU A 34 2.60 -14.11 -3.71
C LEU A 34 4.01 -14.40 -4.29
N ASN A 35 5.01 -14.54 -3.42
CA ASN A 35 6.38 -14.91 -3.81
C ASN A 35 6.46 -16.34 -4.40
N ASP A 36 5.67 -17.28 -3.88
CA ASP A 36 5.59 -18.64 -4.42
C ASP A 36 4.96 -18.67 -5.82
N LEU A 37 4.00 -17.78 -6.09
CA LEU A 37 3.31 -17.67 -7.39
C LEU A 37 4.13 -16.91 -8.45
N PHE A 38 4.90 -15.91 -8.03
CA PHE A 38 5.68 -15.04 -8.90
C PHE A 38 7.18 -15.05 -8.51
N PRO A 39 7.85 -16.22 -8.59
CA PRO A 39 9.21 -16.36 -8.12
C PRO A 39 10.18 -15.54 -8.96
N ASN A 40 11.10 -14.83 -8.31
CA ASN A 40 12.15 -14.00 -8.92
C ASN A 40 11.67 -12.79 -9.73
N ILE A 41 10.41 -12.36 -9.56
CA ILE A 41 9.91 -11.11 -10.16
C ILE A 41 10.01 -10.00 -9.13
N HIS A 42 10.73 -8.92 -9.46
CA HIS A 42 10.83 -7.78 -8.57
C HIS A 42 9.76 -6.73 -8.92
N CYS A 43 8.76 -6.54 -8.05
CA CYS A 43 7.81 -5.44 -8.23
C CYS A 43 8.42 -4.12 -7.73
N PRO A 44 8.70 -3.14 -8.60
CA PRO A 44 9.24 -1.86 -8.15
C PRO A 44 8.24 -1.16 -7.22
N GLU A 45 8.74 -0.51 -6.17
CA GLU A 45 7.91 0.32 -5.31
C GLU A 45 7.52 1.62 -6.04
N ILE A 46 6.25 2.01 -5.91
CA ILE A 46 5.79 3.31 -6.37
C ILE A 46 6.02 4.29 -5.23
N SER A 47 6.93 5.24 -5.43
CA SER A 47 7.22 6.25 -4.42
C SER A 47 6.35 7.49 -4.61
N TYR A 48 5.63 7.88 -3.56
CA TYR A 48 4.84 9.11 -3.49
C TYR A 48 5.58 10.21 -2.71
N GLU A 49 6.82 10.52 -3.10
CA GLU A 49 7.72 11.40 -2.32
C GLU A 49 7.11 12.77 -2.00
N ASN A 50 6.49 13.41 -3.00
CA ASN A 50 5.84 14.70 -2.83
C ASN A 50 4.66 14.63 -1.86
N LEU A 51 3.82 13.60 -1.98
CA LEU A 51 2.69 13.40 -1.08
C LEU A 51 3.17 13.09 0.34
N ASN A 52 4.17 12.22 0.47
CA ASN A 52 4.81 11.88 1.75
C ASN A 52 5.36 13.10 2.46
N ARG A 53 6.03 13.99 1.73
CA ARG A 53 6.53 15.26 2.28
C ARG A 53 5.38 16.13 2.78
N ILE A 54 4.34 16.32 1.97
CA ILE A 54 3.19 17.17 2.32
C ILE A 54 2.41 16.59 3.52
N ILE A 55 2.20 15.27 3.56
CA ILE A 55 1.55 14.59 4.70
C ILE A 55 2.33 14.90 6.00
N LYS A 56 3.65 14.72 5.99
CA LYS A 56 4.50 15.00 7.16
C LYS A 56 4.42 16.47 7.58
N GLU A 57 4.51 17.41 6.63
CA GLU A 57 4.39 18.85 6.90
C GLU A 57 3.05 19.20 7.55
N ILE A 58 1.93 18.64 7.05
CA ILE A 58 0.59 18.87 7.59
C ILE A 58 0.45 18.27 8.98
N LEU A 59 0.92 17.03 9.20
CA LEU A 59 0.86 16.37 10.50
C LEU A 59 1.62 17.17 11.57
N ILE A 60 2.84 17.63 11.26
CA ILE A 60 3.64 18.48 12.15
C ILE A 60 2.91 19.81 12.42
N LYS A 61 2.41 20.46 11.37
CA LYS A 61 1.69 21.75 11.50
C LYS A 61 0.45 21.63 12.40
N GLN A 62 -0.22 20.49 12.36
CA GLN A 62 -1.40 20.18 13.18
C GLN A 62 -1.02 19.60 14.56
N GLN A 63 0.27 19.57 14.91
CA GLN A 63 0.78 19.05 16.19
C GLN A 63 0.51 17.55 16.43
N TYR A 64 0.38 16.76 15.37
CA TYR A 64 0.32 15.30 15.46
C TYR A 64 1.72 14.68 15.57
N ILE A 65 1.78 13.48 16.15
CA ILE A 65 3.00 12.65 16.16
C ILE A 65 3.13 11.96 14.80
N LEU A 66 4.35 11.96 14.25
CA LEU A 66 4.63 11.23 13.02
C LEU A 66 4.75 9.73 13.30
N VAL A 67 3.83 8.97 12.74
CA VAL A 67 3.82 7.50 12.76
C VAL A 67 3.93 7.02 11.31
N SER A 68 4.92 6.19 10.99
CA SER A 68 5.19 5.76 9.61
C SER A 68 4.00 5.02 8.99
N GLU A 69 3.38 4.15 9.79
CA GLU A 69 2.20 3.37 9.43
C GLU A 69 1.00 4.26 9.12
N GLN A 70 0.88 5.42 9.78
CA GLN A 70 -0.16 6.40 9.47
C GLN A 70 0.03 6.99 8.07
N ILE A 71 1.27 7.28 7.69
CA ILE A 71 1.59 7.84 6.36
C ILE A 71 1.28 6.78 5.29
N GLU A 72 1.72 5.54 5.51
CA GLU A 72 1.40 4.41 4.61
C GLU A 72 -0.10 4.21 4.44
N LYS A 73 -0.89 4.28 5.53
CA LYS A 73 -2.35 4.16 5.47
C LYS A 73 -3.02 5.31 4.74
N ILE A 74 -2.49 6.54 4.83
CA ILE A 74 -2.98 7.67 4.04
C ILE A 74 -2.74 7.44 2.53
N ILE A 75 -1.57 6.91 2.15
CA ILE A 75 -1.28 6.56 0.75
C ILE A 75 -2.22 5.44 0.27
N GLN A 76 -2.37 4.36 1.04
CA GLN A 76 -3.28 3.25 0.70
C GLN A 76 -4.72 3.73 0.52
N LEU A 77 -5.18 4.66 1.38
CA LEU A 77 -6.50 5.28 1.26
C LEU A 77 -6.60 6.09 -0.04
N TYR A 78 -5.60 6.91 -0.36
CA TYR A 78 -5.56 7.69 -1.60
C TYR A 78 -5.62 6.80 -2.85
N GLU A 79 -4.81 5.74 -2.91
CA GLU A 79 -4.82 4.78 -4.02
C GLU A 79 -6.16 4.05 -4.16
N THR A 80 -6.78 3.68 -3.03
CA THR A 80 -8.11 3.06 -3.02
C THR A 80 -9.18 4.03 -3.55
N MET A 81 -9.14 5.30 -3.14
CA MET A 81 -10.05 6.34 -3.63
C MET A 81 -9.89 6.62 -5.13
N MET A 82 -8.67 6.48 -5.67
CA MET A 82 -8.41 6.66 -7.10
C MET A 82 -9.01 5.53 -7.96
N THR A 83 -9.23 4.34 -7.38
CA THR A 83 -9.69 3.14 -8.12
C THR A 83 -11.14 2.74 -7.83
N ARG A 84 -11.77 3.32 -6.80
CA ARG A 84 -13.12 2.96 -6.34
C ARG A 84 -13.98 4.20 -6.08
N HIS A 85 -15.26 4.15 -6.49
CA HIS A 85 -16.23 5.23 -6.21
C HIS A 85 -16.57 5.40 -4.74
N SER A 86 -16.42 4.34 -3.94
CA SER A 86 -16.75 4.36 -2.51
C SER A 86 -15.70 3.57 -1.75
N THR A 87 -15.32 4.10 -0.58
CA THR A 87 -14.31 3.53 0.29
C THR A 87 -14.85 3.47 1.71
N MET A 88 -14.48 2.44 2.46
CA MET A 88 -14.82 2.28 3.88
C MET A 88 -13.54 2.28 4.70
N LEU A 89 -13.53 3.06 5.78
CA LEU A 89 -12.47 3.01 6.79
C LEU A 89 -12.97 2.14 7.95
N VAL A 90 -12.23 1.07 8.25
CA VAL A 90 -12.58 0.13 9.32
C VAL A 90 -11.51 0.20 10.39
N GLY A 91 -11.94 0.35 11.64
CA GLY A 91 -11.06 0.39 12.79
C GLY A 91 -11.85 0.44 14.11
N PRO A 92 -11.21 0.13 15.24
CA PRO A 92 -11.83 0.30 16.55
C PRO A 92 -12.08 1.79 16.84
N THR A 93 -13.03 2.10 17.72
CA THR A 93 -13.44 3.48 18.06
C THR A 93 -12.43 4.26 18.92
N ARG A 94 -11.20 3.77 19.10
CA ARG A 94 -10.25 4.32 20.08
C ARG A 94 -9.30 5.32 19.47
#